data_AF-Q6MPU0-F1
#
_entry.id   AF-Q6MPU0-F1
#
_cell.length_a   1.000
_cell.length_b   1.000
_cell.length_c   1.000
_cell.angle_alpha   90.00
_cell.angle_beta   90.00
_cell.angle_gamma   90.00
#
_symmetry.space_group_name_H-M   'P 1'
#
loop_
_entity.id
_entity.type
_entity.pdbx_description
1 polymer ?
#
loop_
_entity_poly.entity_id
_entity_poly.type
_entity_poly.pdbx_seq_one_letter_code
_entity_poly.pdbx_strand_id
1 'polypeptide(L)'
;MTNLMKFAAVAMLLISAQSANAISLRFKFKTFSSGPDIYACNAGLKHNASAHKACYFEDTQIACTAGTCTDATCHTRCVCTNDNGGEYLMDYMKGSYSTWNQGDAKWNTTWTAATRQAGQGTYATLVSHDDAFANRIKELSFNLGSELYGAEYFVDICYRGPQIEYFEDNVVANFSLLAQVSATDFVATGVNPGDNNPDGPGYEHGRDGLNMTPNIKYTTLSGLTVESYTVCDLQGLNTFKFARNNANQYNTLDNEAKFSNWNAPQNGGGDFFTGTNQPTSVGAAKDLYNTWINQNTKTPRFCRVRYVFKETNHAAALKNLRKWQRHGAEMCTYTKIEESVN
;
A
#
# COMPACT_ATOMS: atom_id res chain seq x y z
N MET A 1 -64.24 71.01 -41.61
CA MET A 1 -63.40 71.15 -40.41
C MET A 1 -63.64 69.90 -39.55
N THR A 2 -62.81 68.86 -39.57
CA THR A 2 -61.39 68.75 -39.14
C THR A 2 -61.22 68.75 -37.62
N ASN A 3 -60.63 67.66 -37.14
CA ASN A 3 -59.66 67.63 -36.03
C ASN A 3 -60.16 67.60 -34.58
N LEU A 4 -61.16 66.79 -34.24
CA LEU A 4 -61.37 66.46 -32.82
C LEU A 4 -61.89 65.03 -32.53
N MET A 5 -61.59 64.06 -33.41
CA MET A 5 -62.09 62.68 -33.27
C MET A 5 -61.06 61.58 -33.55
N LYS A 6 -59.75 61.87 -33.57
CA LYS A 6 -58.72 60.85 -33.86
C LYS A 6 -57.54 60.77 -32.89
N PHE A 7 -57.45 61.63 -31.88
CA PHE A 7 -56.29 61.66 -30.98
C PHE A 7 -56.54 61.12 -29.56
N ALA A 8 -57.77 60.76 -29.19
CA ALA A 8 -58.10 60.25 -27.85
C ALA A 8 -58.34 58.72 -27.80
N ALA A 9 -58.02 57.98 -28.87
CA ALA A 9 -58.04 56.52 -28.92
C ALA A 9 -56.65 55.90 -29.18
N VAL A 10 -55.58 56.67 -28.96
CA VAL A 10 -54.17 56.25 -29.13
C VAL A 10 -53.41 56.21 -27.80
N ALA A 11 -53.99 56.75 -26.72
CA ALA A 11 -53.31 56.81 -25.41
C ALA A 11 -53.65 55.65 -24.45
N MET A 12 -54.47 54.67 -24.86
CA MET A 12 -54.90 53.59 -23.96
C MET A 12 -55.02 52.22 -24.65
N LEU A 13 -54.26 51.99 -25.73
CA LEU A 13 -54.12 50.66 -26.34
C LEU A 13 -52.75 50.46 -27.02
N LEU A 14 -51.68 50.93 -26.38
CA LEU A 14 -50.32 50.45 -26.62
C LEU A 14 -49.76 49.87 -25.32
N ILE A 15 -50.49 48.87 -24.81
CA ILE A 15 -49.86 47.71 -24.19
C ILE A 15 -49.27 46.89 -25.34
N SER A 16 -48.27 47.43 -26.05
CA SER A 16 -47.25 46.55 -26.58
C SER A 16 -46.32 46.34 -25.41
N ALA A 17 -46.61 45.27 -24.66
CA ALA A 17 -45.63 44.62 -23.83
C ALA A 17 -44.31 44.68 -24.59
N GLN A 18 -43.38 45.52 -24.13
CA GLN A 18 -42.00 45.31 -24.52
C GLN A 18 -41.73 43.92 -24.01
N SER A 19 -41.63 43.00 -24.95
CA SER A 19 -41.19 41.64 -24.73
C SER A 19 -39.95 41.74 -23.86
N ALA A 20 -40.14 41.53 -22.56
CA ALA A 20 -39.10 40.93 -21.76
C ALA A 20 -38.85 39.64 -22.50
N ASN A 21 -37.81 39.66 -23.35
CA ASN A 21 -37.19 38.45 -23.84
C ASN A 21 -36.70 37.77 -22.56
N ALA A 22 -37.57 37.00 -21.93
CA ALA A 22 -37.19 36.07 -20.91
C ALA A 22 -36.34 35.05 -21.66
N ILE A 23 -35.04 35.34 -21.73
CA ILE A 23 -34.02 34.43 -22.22
C ILE A 23 -34.06 33.26 -21.23
N SER A 24 -34.85 32.25 -21.57
CA SER A 24 -34.89 31.00 -20.80
C SER A 24 -33.71 30.16 -21.25
N LEU A 25 -32.61 30.26 -20.52
CA LEU A 25 -31.51 29.33 -20.66
C LEU A 25 -31.89 28.06 -19.90
N ARG A 26 -32.28 27.02 -20.65
CA ARG A 26 -32.39 25.67 -20.10
C ARG A 26 -31.08 24.95 -20.37
N PHE A 27 -30.34 24.70 -19.30
CA PHE A 27 -29.16 23.86 -19.36
C PHE A 27 -29.56 22.41 -19.11
N LYS A 28 -29.10 21.52 -19.98
CA LYS A 28 -29.06 20.08 -19.71
C LYS A 28 -27.59 19.76 -19.45
N PHE A 29 -27.19 19.66 -18.20
CA PHE A 29 -25.86 19.18 -17.85
C PHE A 29 -25.90 17.68 -17.60
N LYS A 30 -24.79 17.02 -17.90
CA LYS A 30 -24.53 15.63 -17.51
C LYS A 30 -23.51 15.70 -16.38
N THR A 31 -23.84 15.11 -15.24
CA THR A 31 -22.93 15.01 -14.10
C THR A 31 -22.27 13.64 -14.14
N PHE A 32 -20.94 13.64 -14.18
CA PHE A 32 -20.12 12.44 -14.04
C PHE A 32 -19.40 12.54 -12.70
N SER A 33 -19.45 11.49 -11.88
CA SER A 33 -18.76 11.42 -10.58
C SER A 33 -18.14 10.05 -10.44
N SER A 34 -16.83 10.00 -10.21
CA SER A 34 -16.08 8.78 -9.89
C SER A 34 -15.10 9.13 -8.78
N GLY A 35 -15.29 8.57 -7.60
CA GLY A 35 -14.34 8.71 -6.50
C GLY A 35 -13.18 7.74 -6.67
N PRO A 36 -11.94 8.13 -6.32
CA PRO A 36 -10.84 7.20 -6.24
C PRO A 36 -11.02 6.18 -5.11
N ASP A 37 -10.33 5.04 -5.21
CA ASP A 37 -10.24 4.02 -4.16
C ASP A 37 -8.77 3.72 -3.83
N ILE A 38 -8.42 3.64 -2.55
CA ILE A 38 -7.07 3.31 -2.06
C ILE A 38 -7.18 2.17 -1.06
N TYR A 39 -6.45 1.07 -1.29
CA TYR A 39 -6.54 -0.12 -0.47
C TYR A 39 -5.26 -0.96 -0.53
N ALA A 40 -4.98 -1.70 0.54
CA ALA A 40 -3.94 -2.73 0.50
C ALA A 40 -4.39 -3.86 -0.44
N CYS A 41 -3.57 -4.22 -1.41
CA CYS A 41 -4.01 -5.07 -2.53
C CYS A 41 -3.16 -6.33 -2.73
N ASN A 42 -1.93 -6.33 -2.22
CA ASN A 42 -1.11 -7.53 -2.17
C ASN A 42 -0.13 -7.45 -0.99
N ALA A 43 0.40 -8.61 -0.63
CA ALA A 43 1.48 -8.74 0.34
C ALA A 43 2.36 -9.91 -0.07
N GLY A 44 3.63 -9.88 0.33
CA GLY A 44 4.53 -10.99 0.07
C GLY A 44 5.59 -11.14 1.13
N LEU A 45 6.09 -12.36 1.26
CA LEU A 45 7.12 -12.74 2.21
C LEU A 45 8.16 -13.64 1.52
N LYS A 46 9.44 -13.34 1.76
CA LYS A 46 10.55 -14.22 1.40
C LYS A 46 11.58 -14.25 2.51
N HIS A 47 12.35 -15.32 2.52
CA HIS A 47 13.56 -15.42 3.32
C HIS A 47 14.59 -16.16 2.48
N ASN A 48 15.73 -15.53 2.24
CA ASN A 48 16.83 -16.21 1.56
C ASN A 48 17.37 -17.30 2.47
N ALA A 49 17.55 -18.52 1.96
CA ALA A 49 18.27 -19.54 2.70
C ALA A 49 19.67 -18.99 3.03
N SER A 50 20.02 -18.92 4.31
CA SER A 50 21.34 -18.43 4.66
C SER A 50 22.35 -19.56 4.44
N ALA A 51 23.52 -19.22 3.88
CA ALA A 51 24.68 -20.11 3.94
C ALA A 51 25.39 -20.01 5.31
N HIS A 52 24.79 -19.30 6.27
CA HIS A 52 25.44 -18.87 7.50
C HIS A 52 25.02 -19.77 8.66
N LYS A 53 25.97 -20.62 9.08
CA LYS A 53 25.87 -21.32 10.37
C LYS A 53 26.14 -20.32 11.50
N ALA A 54 25.12 -20.00 12.29
CA ALA A 54 25.28 -19.28 13.54
C ALA A 54 25.37 -20.31 14.67
N CYS A 55 26.46 -20.27 15.44
CA CYS A 55 26.70 -21.20 16.54
C CYS A 55 26.87 -20.42 17.85
N TYR A 56 26.28 -20.92 18.94
CA TYR A 56 26.38 -20.32 20.26
C TYR A 56 26.41 -21.36 21.38
N PHE A 57 27.02 -21.03 22.51
CA PHE A 57 26.95 -21.86 23.72
C PHE A 57 25.57 -21.71 24.39
N GLU A 58 24.94 -22.83 24.72
CA GLU A 58 23.58 -22.91 25.26
C GLU A 58 23.34 -21.99 26.47
N ASP A 59 24.34 -21.84 27.34
CA ASP A 59 24.20 -21.08 28.59
C ASP A 59 24.64 -19.62 28.51
N THR A 60 25.52 -19.26 27.58
CA THR A 60 26.18 -17.93 27.58
C THR A 60 25.75 -17.05 26.41
N GLN A 61 25.09 -17.61 25.38
CA GLN A 61 24.79 -16.91 24.12
C GLN A 61 26.04 -16.32 23.44
N ILE A 62 27.24 -16.77 23.81
CA ILE A 62 28.50 -16.38 23.20
C ILE A 62 28.71 -17.22 21.95
N ALA A 63 29.21 -16.60 20.87
CA ALA A 63 29.54 -17.28 19.63
C ALA A 63 30.50 -18.45 19.92
N CYS A 64 30.28 -19.59 19.27
CA CYS A 64 31.20 -20.72 19.33
C CYS A 64 31.52 -21.23 17.93
N THR A 65 32.65 -21.90 17.78
CA THR A 65 32.97 -22.66 16.57
C THR A 65 32.88 -24.14 16.91
N ALA A 66 32.05 -24.88 16.19
CA ALA A 66 31.99 -26.33 16.36
C ALA A 66 33.36 -26.94 16.02
N GLY A 67 34.02 -27.56 17.00
CA GLY A 67 35.26 -28.34 16.78
C GLY A 67 36.55 -27.78 17.40
N THR A 68 36.54 -26.61 18.06
CA THR A 68 37.71 -26.10 18.79
C THR A 68 37.46 -26.11 20.30
N CYS A 69 37.77 -27.22 20.96
CA CYS A 69 37.95 -27.26 22.41
C CYS A 69 39.38 -27.76 22.72
N THR A 70 40.30 -26.81 22.89
CA THR A 70 41.69 -27.09 23.30
C THR A 70 41.92 -26.87 24.80
N ASP A 71 40.93 -26.34 25.53
CA ASP A 71 41.12 -25.80 26.88
C ASP A 71 40.13 -26.44 27.88
N ALA A 72 40.49 -26.43 29.18
CA ALA A 72 39.75 -27.08 30.26
C ALA A 72 38.33 -26.49 30.53
N THR A 73 38.02 -25.33 29.97
CA THR A 73 36.70 -24.67 29.97
C THR A 73 36.01 -24.86 28.61
N CYS A 74 35.88 -26.11 28.17
CA CYS A 74 35.00 -26.43 27.06
C CYS A 74 33.56 -26.25 27.55
N HIS A 75 32.90 -25.15 27.17
CA HIS A 75 31.44 -25.07 27.28
C HIS A 75 30.89 -26.21 26.40
N THR A 76 30.45 -27.29 27.03
CA THR A 76 30.31 -28.62 26.40
C THR A 76 29.19 -28.71 25.36
N ARG A 77 28.41 -27.65 25.17
CA ARG A 77 27.22 -27.63 24.30
C ARG A 77 27.20 -26.37 23.42
N CYS A 78 27.92 -26.43 22.31
CA CYS A 78 27.83 -25.48 21.20
C CYS A 78 26.68 -25.92 20.28
N VAL A 79 25.61 -25.13 20.22
CA VAL A 79 24.44 -25.37 19.38
C VAL A 79 24.55 -24.48 18.15
N CYS A 80 24.23 -25.02 16.97
CA CYS A 80 24.33 -24.31 15.72
C CYS A 80 23.03 -24.37 14.93
N THR A 81 22.76 -23.31 14.17
CA THR A 81 21.75 -23.35 13.11
C THR A 81 22.13 -24.39 12.06
N ASN A 82 21.14 -24.89 11.32
CA ASN A 82 21.33 -25.94 10.33
C ASN A 82 22.24 -25.49 9.18
N ASP A 83 23.05 -26.40 8.65
CA ASP A 83 23.96 -26.16 7.52
C ASP A 83 23.24 -26.08 6.16
N ASN A 84 21.98 -26.52 6.11
CA ASN A 84 21.18 -26.61 4.89
C ASN A 84 20.13 -25.50 4.73
N GLY A 85 20.24 -24.41 5.51
CA GLY A 85 19.24 -23.34 5.56
C GLY A 85 17.89 -23.84 6.09
N GLY A 86 16.80 -23.25 5.58
CA GLY A 86 15.43 -23.62 5.94
C GLY A 86 14.70 -22.55 6.75
N GLU A 87 15.29 -21.37 6.88
CA GLU A 87 14.73 -20.21 7.57
C GLU A 87 13.32 -19.86 7.04
N TYR A 88 13.15 -19.92 5.71
CA TYR A 88 11.88 -19.71 5.03
C TYR A 88 10.79 -20.75 5.39
N LEU A 89 11.15 -21.91 5.97
CA LEU A 89 10.19 -22.94 6.37
C LEU A 89 9.39 -22.54 7.62
N MET A 90 10.00 -21.74 8.48
CA MET A 90 9.42 -21.31 9.75
C MET A 90 8.70 -19.97 9.64
N ASP A 91 8.92 -19.26 8.53
CA ASP A 91 8.34 -17.95 8.27
C ASP A 91 7.07 -18.09 7.42
N TYR A 92 6.00 -17.43 7.85
CA TYR A 92 4.75 -17.42 7.10
C TYR A 92 3.99 -16.11 7.31
N MET A 93 3.15 -15.76 6.35
CA MET A 93 2.19 -14.67 6.49
C MET A 93 0.77 -15.21 6.52
N LYS A 94 -0.11 -14.50 7.22
CA LYS A 94 -1.54 -14.71 7.22
C LYS A 94 -2.21 -13.42 6.79
N GLY A 95 -3.22 -13.52 5.95
CA GLY A 95 -4.04 -12.38 5.58
C GLY A 95 -5.45 -12.77 5.21
N SER A 96 -6.31 -11.76 5.13
CA SER A 96 -7.70 -11.90 4.75
C SER A 96 -8.00 -10.90 3.63
N TYR A 97 -8.50 -11.39 2.49
CA TYR A 97 -8.75 -10.56 1.31
C TYR A 97 -10.14 -10.77 0.72
N SER A 98 -10.67 -9.76 0.03
CA SER A 98 -11.91 -9.84 -0.73
C SER A 98 -11.67 -9.42 -2.17
N THR A 99 -12.40 -10.05 -3.09
CA THR A 99 -12.29 -9.78 -4.52
C THR A 99 -13.26 -8.67 -4.95
N TRP A 100 -12.91 -7.97 -6.02
CA TRP A 100 -13.80 -7.04 -6.69
C TRP A 100 -14.91 -7.80 -7.43
N ASN A 101 -16.17 -7.44 -7.17
CA ASN A 101 -17.29 -7.92 -7.97
C ASN A 101 -17.44 -7.03 -9.19
N GLN A 102 -17.07 -7.58 -10.35
CA GLN A 102 -17.16 -6.86 -11.61
C GLN A 102 -18.62 -6.50 -11.94
N GLY A 103 -19.55 -7.45 -11.85
CA GLY A 103 -20.96 -7.23 -12.25
C GLY A 103 -21.66 -6.11 -11.49
N ASP A 104 -21.34 -5.96 -10.20
CA ASP A 104 -21.96 -4.95 -9.33
C ASP A 104 -21.08 -3.71 -9.07
N ALA A 105 -19.89 -3.65 -9.67
CA ALA A 105 -18.89 -2.60 -9.45
C ALA A 105 -18.68 -2.27 -7.96
N LYS A 106 -18.56 -3.31 -7.13
CA LYS A 106 -18.36 -3.18 -5.68
C LYS A 106 -17.45 -4.28 -5.16
N TRP A 107 -16.84 -4.05 -4.00
CA TRP A 107 -16.13 -5.11 -3.30
C TRP A 107 -17.07 -6.19 -2.80
N ASN A 108 -16.66 -7.45 -2.90
CA ASN A 108 -17.34 -8.53 -2.22
C ASN A 108 -17.29 -8.32 -0.70
N THR A 109 -18.35 -8.76 -0.01
CA THR A 109 -18.45 -8.73 1.45
C THR A 109 -17.84 -9.97 2.09
N THR A 110 -17.65 -11.03 1.30
CA THR A 110 -16.97 -12.25 1.73
C THR A 110 -15.46 -12.05 1.75
N TRP A 111 -14.84 -12.44 2.85
CA TRP A 111 -13.40 -12.38 3.06
C TRP A 111 -12.82 -13.80 3.07
N THR A 112 -11.78 -14.01 2.27
CA THR A 112 -11.04 -15.27 2.16
C THR A 112 -9.77 -15.17 3.00
N ALA A 113 -9.67 -16.03 4.01
CA ALA A 113 -8.44 -16.18 4.78
C ALA A 113 -7.41 -16.99 3.98
N ALA A 114 -6.15 -16.56 4.01
CA ALA A 114 -5.04 -17.26 3.37
C ALA A 114 -3.80 -17.25 4.26
N THR A 115 -3.11 -18.38 4.27
CA THR A 115 -1.77 -18.53 4.86
C THR A 115 -0.80 -18.85 3.73
N ARG A 116 0.38 -18.21 3.76
CA ARG A 116 1.46 -18.44 2.80
C ARG A 116 2.77 -18.52 3.55
N GLN A 117 3.49 -19.61 3.34
CA GLN A 117 4.86 -19.74 3.80
C GLN A 117 5.77 -18.80 3.01
N ALA A 118 6.87 -18.34 3.60
CA ALA A 118 7.87 -17.53 2.93
C ALA A 118 8.44 -18.28 1.72
N GLY A 119 8.71 -17.56 0.63
CA GLY A 119 9.43 -18.13 -0.50
C GLY A 119 10.94 -18.13 -0.28
N GLN A 120 11.62 -19.10 -0.89
CA GLN A 120 13.08 -19.21 -0.88
C GLN A 120 13.66 -18.36 -2.01
N GLY A 121 14.29 -17.23 -1.69
CA GLY A 121 14.88 -16.34 -2.72
C GLY A 121 13.88 -15.51 -3.53
N THR A 122 12.60 -15.87 -3.51
CA THR A 122 11.51 -15.23 -4.24
C THR A 122 10.33 -14.98 -3.30
N TYR A 123 9.53 -13.95 -3.58
CA TYR A 123 8.35 -13.65 -2.76
C TYR A 123 7.24 -14.69 -2.98
N ALA A 124 6.79 -15.30 -1.89
CA ALA A 124 5.47 -15.92 -1.86
C ALA A 124 4.43 -14.83 -1.58
N THR A 125 3.42 -14.70 -2.45
CA THR A 125 2.44 -13.62 -2.39
C THR A 125 1.08 -14.09 -1.88
N LEU A 126 0.34 -13.18 -1.22
CA LEU A 126 -0.96 -13.48 -0.61
C LEU A 126 -2.00 -13.72 -1.72
N VAL A 127 -1.99 -12.85 -2.72
CA VAL A 127 -2.73 -12.98 -3.97
C VAL A 127 -1.76 -13.03 -5.14
N SER A 128 -2.20 -13.60 -6.27
CA SER A 128 -1.39 -13.57 -7.49
C SER A 128 -1.10 -12.12 -7.86
N HIS A 129 0.01 -11.89 -8.54
CA HIS A 129 0.37 -10.53 -8.88
C HIS A 129 -0.62 -9.92 -9.88
N ASP A 130 -1.01 -10.69 -10.89
CA ASP A 130 -1.95 -10.24 -11.92
C ASP A 130 -3.33 -9.89 -11.35
N ASP A 131 -3.67 -10.48 -10.20
CA ASP A 131 -4.93 -10.21 -9.49
C ASP A 131 -4.81 -9.12 -8.42
N ALA A 132 -3.65 -8.48 -8.23
CA ALA A 132 -3.45 -7.53 -7.11
C ALA A 132 -4.52 -6.44 -7.10
N PHE A 133 -4.77 -5.77 -8.23
CA PHE A 133 -5.81 -4.75 -8.30
C PHE A 133 -7.22 -5.31 -8.08
N ALA A 134 -7.49 -6.58 -8.37
CA ALA A 134 -8.80 -7.21 -8.16
C ALA A 134 -9.05 -7.63 -6.69
N ASN A 135 -8.10 -7.42 -5.79
CA ASN A 135 -8.19 -7.84 -4.39
C ASN A 135 -7.92 -6.69 -3.42
N ARG A 136 -8.61 -6.68 -2.29
CA ARG A 136 -8.28 -5.82 -1.15
C ARG A 136 -8.04 -6.66 0.09
N ILE A 137 -7.11 -6.24 0.94
CA ILE A 137 -6.69 -6.90 2.17
C ILE A 137 -7.29 -6.15 3.35
N LYS A 138 -7.90 -6.90 4.29
CA LYS A 138 -8.43 -6.37 5.56
C LYS A 138 -7.43 -6.51 6.69
N GLU A 139 -6.81 -7.68 6.77
CA GLU A 139 -5.93 -8.08 7.86
C GLU A 139 -4.69 -8.73 7.26
N LEU A 140 -3.53 -8.45 7.85
CA LEU A 140 -2.25 -8.98 7.43
C LEU A 140 -1.33 -9.13 8.65
N SER A 141 -0.66 -10.27 8.76
CA SER A 141 0.38 -10.51 9.75
C SER A 141 1.53 -11.29 9.15
N PHE A 142 2.76 -10.94 9.54
CA PHE A 142 3.97 -11.67 9.22
C PHE A 142 4.46 -12.36 10.48
N ASN A 143 4.54 -13.69 10.44
CA ASN A 143 4.98 -14.54 11.53
C ASN A 143 6.35 -15.09 11.14
N LEU A 144 7.38 -14.45 11.66
CA LEU A 144 8.76 -14.81 11.39
C LEU A 144 9.19 -15.79 12.48
N GLY A 145 9.29 -17.08 12.15
CA GLY A 145 9.68 -18.14 13.08
C GLY A 145 11.15 -18.53 12.99
N SER A 146 11.87 -18.04 11.98
CA SER A 146 13.29 -18.31 11.81
C SER A 146 14.11 -17.85 13.02
N GLU A 147 15.11 -18.67 13.38
CA GLU A 147 16.16 -18.30 14.34
C GLU A 147 17.08 -17.23 13.77
N LEU A 148 17.07 -17.00 12.46
CA LEU A 148 17.88 -15.97 11.81
C LEU A 148 17.03 -14.78 11.36
N TYR A 149 17.57 -13.57 11.55
CA TYR A 149 17.13 -12.37 10.84
C TYR A 149 17.51 -12.47 9.37
N GLY A 150 16.65 -11.92 8.52
CA GLY A 150 16.87 -11.89 7.07
C GLY A 150 15.60 -11.99 6.25
N ALA A 151 14.44 -11.98 6.90
CA ALA A 151 13.17 -11.94 6.21
C ALA A 151 13.02 -10.60 5.48
N GLU A 152 12.50 -10.67 4.26
CA GLU A 152 12.01 -9.52 3.51
C GLU A 152 10.52 -9.70 3.26
N TYR A 153 9.74 -8.66 3.52
CA TYR A 153 8.31 -8.67 3.30
C TYR A 153 7.85 -7.37 2.69
N PHE A 154 6.72 -7.42 1.98
CA PHE A 154 6.15 -6.23 1.38
C PHE A 154 4.64 -6.14 1.57
N VAL A 155 4.15 -4.90 1.48
CA VAL A 155 2.74 -4.57 1.33
C VAL A 155 2.58 -3.65 0.12
N ASP A 156 1.65 -4.01 -0.75
CA ASP A 156 1.24 -3.18 -1.89
C ASP A 156 -0.02 -2.41 -1.54
N ILE A 157 0.03 -1.09 -1.68
CA ILE A 157 -1.13 -0.22 -1.65
C ILE A 157 -1.49 0.13 -3.08
N CYS A 158 -2.68 -0.29 -3.51
CA CYS A 158 -3.22 0.03 -4.82
C CYS A 158 -4.11 1.26 -4.73
N TYR A 159 -4.06 2.06 -5.78
CA TYR A 159 -4.93 3.19 -6.04
C TYR A 159 -5.64 2.98 -7.37
N ARG A 160 -6.97 3.08 -7.34
CA ARG A 160 -7.81 3.20 -8.52
C ARG A 160 -8.24 4.66 -8.63
N GLY A 161 -7.75 5.33 -9.65
CA GLY A 161 -8.03 6.73 -9.92
C GLY A 161 -9.42 6.97 -10.52
N PRO A 162 -9.76 8.24 -10.73
CA PRO A 162 -11.03 8.63 -11.31
C PRO A 162 -11.18 8.07 -12.73
N GLN A 163 -12.42 7.74 -13.09
CA GLN A 163 -12.80 7.27 -14.41
C GLN A 163 -13.02 8.41 -15.40
N ILE A 164 -12.94 9.67 -14.96
CA ILE A 164 -13.09 10.87 -15.81
C ILE A 164 -11.78 11.13 -16.57
N GLU A 165 -11.85 11.38 -17.88
CA GLU A 165 -10.69 11.75 -18.71
C GLU A 165 -10.35 13.24 -18.62
N TYR A 166 -9.68 13.65 -17.55
CA TYR A 166 -9.26 15.05 -17.34
C TYR A 166 -8.46 15.65 -18.50
N PHE A 167 -7.67 14.82 -19.19
CA PHE A 167 -6.85 15.28 -20.32
C PHE A 167 -7.68 15.65 -21.55
N GLU A 168 -8.86 15.05 -21.77
CA GLU A 168 -9.73 15.39 -22.90
C GLU A 168 -10.46 16.71 -22.66
N ASP A 169 -10.79 16.97 -21.39
CA ASP A 169 -11.52 18.16 -20.97
C ASP A 169 -10.59 19.35 -20.68
N ASN A 170 -9.29 19.23 -20.94
CA ASN A 170 -8.27 20.26 -20.69
C ASN A 170 -8.20 20.71 -19.23
N VAL A 171 -8.53 19.82 -18.29
CA VAL A 171 -8.43 20.12 -16.87
C VAL A 171 -6.95 20.05 -16.47
N VAL A 172 -6.47 21.12 -15.85
CA VAL A 172 -5.13 21.19 -15.27
C VAL A 172 -5.25 20.93 -13.77
N ALA A 173 -4.58 19.88 -13.30
CA ALA A 173 -4.58 19.50 -11.89
C ALA A 173 -3.19 18.97 -11.52
N ASN A 174 -2.74 19.23 -10.30
CA ASN A 174 -1.56 18.58 -9.75
C ASN A 174 -1.98 17.31 -9.04
N PHE A 175 -1.25 16.23 -9.31
CA PHE A 175 -1.39 14.98 -8.58
C PHE A 175 -0.10 14.73 -7.81
N SER A 176 -0.20 14.65 -6.48
CA SER A 176 0.90 14.24 -5.61
C SER A 176 0.57 12.93 -4.90
N LEU A 177 1.50 11.98 -4.93
CA LEU A 177 1.43 10.70 -4.23
C LEU A 177 2.49 10.68 -3.14
N LEU A 178 2.03 10.77 -1.91
CA LEU A 178 2.86 10.74 -0.72
C LEU A 178 2.85 9.35 -0.11
N ALA A 179 4.02 8.90 0.32
CA ALA A 179 4.21 7.66 1.04
C ALA A 179 4.98 7.91 2.34
N GLN A 180 4.50 7.34 3.43
CA GLN A 180 5.15 7.38 4.73
C GLN A 180 5.02 6.01 5.39
N VAL A 181 5.98 5.67 6.24
CA VAL A 181 5.98 4.45 7.05
C VAL A 181 6.32 4.82 8.47
N SER A 182 5.60 4.25 9.43
CA SER A 182 5.98 4.26 10.85
C SER A 182 5.96 2.84 11.41
N ALA A 183 6.66 2.65 12.53
CA ALA A 183 6.73 1.38 13.24
C ALA A 183 6.57 1.65 14.73
N THR A 184 5.70 0.90 15.38
CA THR A 184 5.50 0.94 16.83
C THR A 184 5.92 -0.41 17.40
N ASP A 185 7.09 -0.46 18.01
CA ASP A 185 7.53 -1.66 18.72
C ASP A 185 6.60 -1.95 19.89
N PHE A 186 6.23 -3.21 20.06
CA PHE A 186 5.49 -3.63 21.24
C PHE A 186 6.46 -3.62 22.45
N VAL A 187 6.20 -2.77 23.44
CA VAL A 187 7.03 -2.66 24.66
C VAL A 187 6.35 -3.41 25.80
N ALA A 188 7.13 -4.25 26.51
CA ALA A 188 6.63 -5.12 27.58
C ALA A 188 6.27 -4.44 28.91
N THR A 189 6.42 -3.12 29.04
CA THR A 189 6.34 -2.44 30.35
C THR A 189 5.24 -1.39 30.36
N GLY A 190 4.11 -1.75 30.95
CA GLY A 190 3.08 -0.82 31.41
C GLY A 190 2.57 -1.24 32.78
N VAL A 191 2.40 -0.27 33.69
CA VAL A 191 1.86 -0.45 35.05
C VAL A 191 0.35 -0.81 35.02
N ASN A 192 -0.29 -0.67 33.86
CA ASN A 192 -1.53 -1.34 33.49
C ASN A 192 -1.30 -2.12 32.18
N PRO A 193 -1.41 -3.46 32.19
CA PRO A 193 -1.22 -4.29 31.00
C PRO A 193 -2.46 -4.19 30.10
N GLY A 194 -2.45 -3.29 29.10
CA GLY A 194 -3.63 -3.11 28.24
C GLY A 194 -3.59 -2.05 27.13
N ASP A 195 -2.64 -1.10 27.11
CA ASP A 195 -2.61 -0.04 26.08
C ASP A 195 -1.97 -0.49 24.75
N ASN A 196 -2.54 -1.56 24.17
CA ASN A 196 -2.62 -1.81 22.73
C ASN A 196 -4.08 -2.21 22.37
N ASN A 197 -5.08 -1.67 23.08
CA ASN A 197 -6.50 -1.89 22.76
C ASN A 197 -7.27 -0.56 22.63
N PRO A 198 -8.07 -0.37 21.57
CA PRO A 198 -9.12 0.66 21.51
C PRO A 198 -10.44 0.24 22.19
N ASP A 199 -10.57 -0.95 22.77
CA ASP A 199 -11.85 -1.37 23.36
C ASP A 199 -11.88 -1.14 24.88
N GLY A 200 -12.88 -0.35 25.29
CA GLY A 200 -13.06 0.21 26.61
C GLY A 200 -13.34 -0.79 27.76
N PRO A 201 -13.83 -0.28 28.90
CA PRO A 201 -13.85 -1.02 30.15
C PRO A 201 -14.83 -2.19 30.09
N GLY A 202 -14.32 -3.42 30.10
CA GLY A 202 -15.14 -4.63 30.34
C GLY A 202 -14.85 -5.87 29.50
N TYR A 203 -13.89 -5.87 28.57
CA TYR A 203 -13.52 -7.07 27.79
C TYR A 203 -12.08 -7.53 28.06
N GLU A 204 -11.93 -8.71 28.67
CA GLU A 204 -10.64 -9.39 28.92
C GLU A 204 -10.13 -10.15 27.67
N HIS A 205 -10.08 -9.48 26.53
CA HIS A 205 -9.39 -9.99 25.35
C HIS A 205 -8.28 -9.02 24.95
N GLY A 206 -7.24 -8.96 25.78
CA GLY A 206 -5.95 -8.40 25.36
C GLY A 206 -5.47 -9.17 24.15
N ARG A 207 -5.21 -8.48 23.04
CA ARG A 207 -4.71 -9.10 21.82
C ARG A 207 -3.36 -9.77 22.14
N ASP A 208 -3.41 -11.10 22.22
CA ASP A 208 -2.32 -12.08 22.30
C ASP A 208 -1.51 -12.31 23.59
N GLY A 209 -1.73 -11.61 24.71
CA GLY A 209 -1.14 -12.02 26.00
C GLY A 209 0.39 -12.24 25.99
N LEU A 210 1.12 -11.46 25.19
CA LEU A 210 2.55 -11.64 24.96
C LEU A 210 3.37 -10.84 25.96
N ASN A 211 3.93 -11.53 26.97
CA ASN A 211 5.00 -10.97 27.78
C ASN A 211 6.25 -10.84 26.91
N MET A 212 6.48 -9.63 26.41
CA MET A 212 7.71 -9.30 25.69
C MET A 212 8.84 -9.01 26.68
N THR A 213 10.08 -8.97 26.23
CA THR A 213 11.19 -8.59 27.12
C THR A 213 11.23 -7.05 27.25
N PRO A 214 11.25 -6.49 28.47
CA PRO A 214 11.39 -5.05 28.68
C PRO A 214 12.59 -4.47 27.93
N ASN A 215 12.41 -3.29 27.32
CA ASN A 215 13.47 -2.47 26.70
C ASN A 215 14.11 -2.97 25.39
N ILE A 216 13.60 -4.03 24.79
CA ILE A 216 14.14 -4.53 23.51
C ILE A 216 13.15 -4.24 22.37
N LYS A 217 13.57 -3.38 21.44
CA LYS A 217 12.80 -3.00 20.26
C LYS A 217 13.11 -3.92 19.09
N TYR A 218 12.08 -4.50 18.47
CA TYR A 218 12.22 -5.34 17.28
C TYR A 218 12.91 -4.57 16.15
N THR A 219 12.45 -3.36 15.86
CA THR A 219 12.97 -2.51 14.78
C THR A 219 14.48 -2.29 14.88
N THR A 220 14.99 -2.16 16.11
CA THR A 220 16.42 -1.98 16.39
C THR A 220 17.19 -3.30 16.28
N LEU A 221 16.67 -4.38 16.87
CA LEU A 221 17.34 -5.68 16.83
C LEU A 221 17.45 -6.28 15.44
N SER A 222 16.34 -6.26 14.69
CA SER A 222 16.31 -6.77 13.32
C SER A 222 17.03 -5.84 12.36
N GLY A 223 17.36 -4.60 12.76
CA GLY A 223 17.88 -3.58 11.86
C GLY A 223 16.91 -3.29 10.74
N LEU A 224 15.62 -3.13 11.08
CA LEU A 224 14.56 -3.03 10.10
C LEU A 224 14.76 -1.80 9.22
N THR A 225 14.86 -2.02 7.92
CA THR A 225 14.90 -0.96 6.91
C THR A 225 13.65 -1.02 6.04
N VAL A 226 13.23 0.12 5.51
CA VAL A 226 12.08 0.19 4.60
C VAL A 226 12.40 1.01 3.35
N GLU A 227 11.98 0.48 2.22
CA GLU A 227 12.04 1.13 0.91
C GLU A 227 10.62 1.27 0.37
N SER A 228 10.34 2.37 -0.32
CA SER A 228 9.11 2.52 -1.07
C SER A 228 9.38 2.81 -2.53
N TYR A 229 8.50 2.33 -3.39
CA TYR A 229 8.49 2.66 -4.81
C TYR A 229 7.08 2.64 -5.37
N THR A 230 6.87 3.45 -6.41
CA THR A 230 5.58 3.62 -7.06
C THR A 230 5.66 3.19 -8.51
N VAL A 231 4.63 2.48 -8.96
CA VAL A 231 4.37 2.27 -10.39
C VAL A 231 2.97 2.78 -10.70
N CYS A 232 2.82 3.61 -11.72
CA CYS A 232 1.53 4.14 -12.16
C CYS A 232 1.30 3.94 -13.66
N ASP A 233 0.10 3.50 -14.00
CA ASP A 233 -0.51 3.63 -15.31
C ASP A 233 -1.19 5.01 -15.42
N LEU A 234 -0.95 5.74 -16.51
CA LEU A 234 -1.45 7.10 -16.71
C LEU A 234 -2.46 7.15 -17.86
N GLN A 235 -3.59 7.82 -17.65
CA GLN A 235 -4.67 8.02 -18.64
C GLN A 235 -4.15 8.66 -19.92
N GLY A 236 -4.37 8.07 -21.08
CA GLY A 236 -3.96 8.69 -22.35
C GLY A 236 -2.60 8.26 -22.88
N LEU A 237 -1.95 7.27 -22.24
CA LEU A 237 -0.76 6.59 -22.75
C LEU A 237 -1.13 5.18 -23.28
N ASN A 238 -0.52 4.80 -24.41
CA ASN A 238 -0.55 3.46 -25.00
C ASN A 238 -1.95 2.85 -25.25
N THR A 239 -2.03 1.50 -25.23
CA THR A 239 -3.21 0.69 -25.60
C THR A 239 -4.45 1.03 -24.77
N PHE A 240 -4.27 1.51 -23.54
CA PHE A 240 -5.34 1.87 -22.61
C PHE A 240 -5.47 3.39 -22.46
N LYS A 241 -5.49 4.07 -23.62
CA LYS A 241 -5.54 5.52 -23.75
C LYS A 241 -6.75 6.16 -23.05
N PHE A 242 -7.83 5.43 -22.84
CA PHE A 242 -9.06 5.97 -22.28
C PHE A 242 -9.54 5.14 -21.08
N ALA A 243 -10.30 5.76 -20.17
CA ALA A 243 -11.00 5.03 -19.12
C ALA A 243 -12.22 4.27 -19.69
N ARG A 244 -12.69 4.69 -20.88
CA ARG A 244 -13.71 3.98 -21.65
C ARG A 244 -13.17 2.83 -22.50
N ASN A 245 -13.99 1.80 -22.65
CA ASN A 245 -13.73 0.66 -23.54
C ASN A 245 -13.88 1.03 -25.03
N ASN A 246 -13.65 0.07 -25.93
CA ASN A 246 -13.78 0.25 -27.39
C ASN A 246 -15.19 0.64 -27.87
N ALA A 247 -16.22 0.49 -27.03
CA ALA A 247 -17.59 0.95 -27.30
C ALA A 247 -17.87 2.37 -26.76
N ASN A 248 -16.84 3.10 -26.33
CA ASN A 248 -16.93 4.44 -25.75
C ASN A 248 -17.77 4.48 -24.45
N GLN A 249 -17.82 3.37 -23.72
CA GLN A 249 -18.45 3.29 -22.41
C GLN A 249 -17.39 3.26 -21.33
N TYR A 250 -17.54 4.09 -20.29
CA TYR A 250 -16.69 4.04 -19.11
C TYR A 250 -16.60 2.62 -18.59
N ASN A 251 -15.38 2.08 -18.53
CA ASN A 251 -15.19 0.70 -18.14
C ASN A 251 -15.29 0.60 -16.61
N THR A 252 -16.46 0.21 -16.10
CA THR A 252 -16.64 -0.12 -14.68
C THR A 252 -16.14 -1.53 -14.34
N LEU A 253 -15.82 -2.34 -15.34
CA LEU A 253 -15.37 -3.72 -15.25
C LEU A 253 -13.84 -3.74 -15.44
N ASP A 254 -13.14 -3.39 -14.37
CA ASP A 254 -11.71 -3.18 -14.45
C ASP A 254 -10.93 -4.49 -14.54
N ASN A 255 -10.07 -4.61 -15.56
CA ASN A 255 -9.04 -5.65 -15.73
C ASN A 255 -7.93 -5.23 -16.73
N GLU A 256 -7.88 -3.95 -17.15
CA GLU A 256 -7.06 -3.56 -18.30
C GLU A 256 -5.61 -3.22 -17.94
N ALA A 257 -5.32 -2.81 -16.71
CA ALA A 257 -3.95 -2.54 -16.28
C ALA A 257 -3.18 -3.84 -16.04
N LYS A 258 -2.73 -4.46 -17.13
CA LYS A 258 -1.77 -5.56 -17.11
C LYS A 258 -0.38 -4.99 -16.93
N PHE A 259 -0.01 -4.66 -15.71
CA PHE A 259 1.41 -4.49 -15.44
C PHE A 259 2.05 -5.88 -15.60
N SER A 260 3.10 -6.00 -16.39
CA SER A 260 3.90 -7.22 -16.54
C SER A 260 5.27 -6.91 -15.95
N ASN A 261 5.72 -7.57 -14.86
CA ASN A 261 7.03 -7.18 -14.33
C ASN A 261 7.27 -7.00 -12.83
N TRP A 262 6.52 -7.62 -11.92
CA TRP A 262 6.27 -7.01 -10.62
C TRP A 262 7.21 -7.37 -9.46
N ASN A 263 8.23 -8.21 -9.70
CA ASN A 263 9.15 -8.70 -8.66
C ASN A 263 10.43 -7.85 -8.49
N ALA A 264 10.64 -6.86 -9.36
CA ALA A 264 11.76 -5.94 -9.27
C ALA A 264 11.24 -4.50 -9.22
N PRO A 265 12.02 -3.55 -8.67
CA PRO A 265 11.89 -2.15 -9.08
C PRO A 265 11.94 -2.14 -10.59
N GLN A 266 10.83 -1.81 -11.25
CA GLN A 266 10.86 -1.73 -12.70
C GLN A 266 11.86 -0.63 -13.06
N ASN A 267 12.99 -1.01 -13.66
CA ASN A 267 13.79 -0.05 -14.40
C ASN A 267 12.90 0.46 -15.52
N GLY A 268 12.49 1.73 -15.41
CA GLY A 268 11.53 2.37 -16.30
C GLY A 268 11.80 2.05 -17.76
N GLY A 269 10.94 1.20 -18.32
CA GLY A 269 10.93 0.84 -19.73
C GLY A 269 9.50 0.94 -20.24
N GLY A 270 9.32 1.76 -21.28
CA GLY A 270 8.16 1.78 -22.17
C GLY A 270 6.97 2.60 -21.68
N ASP A 271 6.27 2.11 -20.65
CA ASP A 271 4.80 2.28 -20.64
C ASP A 271 4.18 2.70 -19.30
N PHE A 272 4.98 2.78 -18.23
CA PHE A 272 4.52 3.12 -16.89
C PHE A 272 5.38 4.22 -16.29
N PHE A 273 4.79 5.08 -15.47
CA PHE A 273 5.58 5.88 -14.56
C PHE A 273 6.16 4.95 -13.48
N THR A 274 7.48 4.89 -13.38
CA THR A 274 8.18 4.18 -12.32
C THR A 274 8.97 5.18 -11.49
N GLY A 275 8.61 5.32 -10.22
CA GLY A 275 9.46 6.03 -9.26
C GLY A 275 10.72 5.23 -8.98
N THR A 276 11.87 5.89 -8.85
CA THR A 276 13.10 5.26 -8.38
C THR A 276 12.93 4.75 -6.95
N ASN A 277 13.70 3.73 -6.56
CA ASN A 277 13.79 3.28 -5.18
C ASN A 277 14.13 4.44 -4.26
N GLN A 278 13.21 4.83 -3.39
CA GLN A 278 13.46 5.86 -2.39
C GLN A 278 13.61 5.18 -1.02
N PRO A 279 14.81 5.20 -0.42
CA PRO A 279 14.94 4.81 0.98
C PRO A 279 13.99 5.68 1.79
N THR A 280 13.07 5.03 2.49
CA THR A 280 12.06 5.70 3.29
C THR A 280 12.48 5.54 4.73
N SER A 281 12.88 6.64 5.38
CA SER A 281 13.14 6.58 6.82
C SER A 281 11.82 6.42 7.55
N VAL A 282 11.79 5.55 8.56
CA VAL A 282 10.63 5.42 9.46
C VAL A 282 10.33 6.80 10.05
N GLY A 283 9.10 7.28 9.84
CA GLY A 283 8.61 8.59 10.28
C GLY A 283 8.67 9.72 9.25
N ALA A 284 9.36 9.55 8.11
CA ALA A 284 9.47 10.60 7.09
C ALA A 284 8.50 10.35 5.92
N ALA A 285 7.72 11.37 5.55
CA ALA A 285 6.95 11.36 4.32
C ALA A 285 7.89 11.55 3.11
N LYS A 286 7.59 10.83 2.03
CA LYS A 286 8.27 10.91 0.74
C LYS A 286 7.26 11.17 -0.35
N ASP A 287 7.59 12.12 -1.21
CA ASP A 287 6.84 12.40 -2.42
C ASP A 287 7.34 11.49 -3.53
N LEU A 288 6.51 10.49 -3.89
CA LEU A 288 6.88 9.46 -4.86
C LEU A 288 6.46 9.83 -6.28
N TYR A 289 5.49 10.73 -6.42
CA TYR A 289 5.01 11.25 -7.69
C TYR A 289 4.42 12.62 -7.44
N ASN A 290 4.96 13.68 -8.04
CA ASN A 290 4.42 15.03 -7.96
C ASN A 290 4.54 15.67 -9.32
N THR A 291 3.44 15.70 -10.05
CA THR A 291 3.44 16.18 -11.41
C THR A 291 2.14 16.90 -11.70
N TRP A 292 2.30 18.10 -12.26
CA TRP A 292 1.21 18.83 -12.88
C TRP A 292 0.73 18.05 -14.10
N ILE A 293 -0.52 17.61 -14.04
CA ILE A 293 -1.26 16.99 -15.13
C ILE A 293 -1.86 18.08 -16.00
N ASN A 294 -1.64 17.98 -17.30
CA ASN A 294 -2.15 18.86 -18.35
C ASN A 294 -2.42 18.03 -19.62
N GLN A 295 -2.67 18.67 -20.76
CA GLN A 295 -2.91 17.93 -22.01
C GLN A 295 -1.77 16.96 -22.39
N ASN A 296 -0.54 17.28 -21.97
CA ASN A 296 0.69 16.56 -22.28
C ASN A 296 1.17 15.63 -21.14
N THR A 297 0.75 15.86 -19.90
CA THR A 297 1.09 15.05 -18.72
C THR A 297 -0.17 14.38 -18.19
N LYS A 298 -0.15 13.06 -18.07
CA LYS A 298 -1.36 12.23 -18.00
C LYS A 298 -1.75 11.85 -16.56
N THR A 299 -3.06 11.88 -16.26
CA THR A 299 -3.60 11.59 -14.91
C THR A 299 -3.33 10.15 -14.49
N PRO A 300 -2.89 9.87 -13.26
CA PRO A 300 -2.76 8.50 -12.80
C PRO A 300 -4.11 7.77 -12.73
N ARG A 301 -4.21 6.64 -13.43
CA ARG A 301 -5.39 5.77 -13.46
C ARG A 301 -5.26 4.62 -12.48
N PHE A 302 -4.14 3.91 -12.51
CA PHE A 302 -3.82 2.85 -11.56
C PHE A 302 -2.44 3.08 -11.00
N CYS A 303 -2.33 3.27 -9.70
CA CYS A 303 -1.03 3.33 -9.05
C CYS A 303 -0.89 2.20 -8.05
N ARG A 304 0.34 1.75 -7.86
CA ARG A 304 0.71 0.84 -6.79
C ARG A 304 1.94 1.38 -6.09
N VAL A 305 1.83 1.55 -4.78
CA VAL A 305 2.94 1.85 -3.88
C VAL A 305 3.32 0.58 -3.16
N ARG A 306 4.55 0.10 -3.36
CA ARG A 306 5.08 -1.01 -2.59
C ARG A 306 5.93 -0.49 -1.45
N TYR A 307 5.67 -0.97 -0.25
CA TYR A 307 6.56 -0.85 0.90
C TYR A 307 7.29 -2.16 1.10
N VAL A 308 8.62 -2.16 1.02
CA VAL A 308 9.47 -3.33 1.24
C VAL A 308 10.23 -3.17 2.55
N PHE A 309 10.02 -4.09 3.47
CA PHE A 309 10.66 -4.16 4.76
C PHE A 309 11.73 -5.25 4.74
N LYS A 310 12.93 -4.93 5.24
CA LYS A 310 14.07 -5.85 5.25
C LYS A 310 14.71 -5.89 6.62
N GLU A 311 14.85 -7.08 7.19
CA GLU A 311 15.69 -7.32 8.37
C GLU A 311 17.16 -7.34 7.94
N THR A 312 18.01 -6.56 8.61
CA THR A 312 19.45 -6.42 8.30
C THR A 312 20.39 -6.84 9.43
N ASN A 313 19.86 -7.31 10.58
CA ASN A 313 20.59 -7.81 11.77
C ASN A 313 21.40 -6.78 12.60
N HIS A 314 21.11 -5.49 12.48
CA HIS A 314 22.00 -4.40 12.90
C HIS A 314 22.51 -4.44 14.36
N ALA A 315 21.67 -4.77 15.35
CA ALA A 315 22.04 -4.68 16.77
C ALA A 315 22.37 -6.03 17.44
N ALA A 316 22.42 -7.12 16.68
CA ALA A 316 22.70 -8.44 17.22
C ALA A 316 24.20 -8.63 17.49
N ALA A 317 24.55 -8.98 18.73
CA ALA A 317 25.92 -9.35 19.11
C ALA A 317 26.45 -10.54 18.28
N LEU A 318 25.55 -11.45 17.89
CA LEU A 318 25.76 -12.49 16.90
C LEU A 318 25.01 -12.10 15.63
N LYS A 319 25.73 -11.75 14.57
CA LYS A 319 25.11 -11.35 13.30
C LYS A 319 24.13 -12.43 12.84
N ASN A 320 22.94 -11.99 12.44
CA ASN A 320 21.79 -12.80 12.03
C ASN A 320 21.04 -13.56 13.14
N LEU A 321 21.50 -13.76 14.38
CA LEU A 321 20.73 -14.58 15.32
C LEU A 321 19.58 -13.80 16.00
N ARG A 322 18.36 -14.30 15.86
CA ARG A 322 17.19 -13.92 16.66
C ARG A 322 17.24 -14.68 17.98
N LYS A 323 17.48 -13.96 19.06
CA LYS A 323 17.42 -14.51 20.42
C LYS A 323 16.01 -15.02 20.67
N TRP A 324 15.86 -16.19 21.29
CA TRP A 324 14.63 -16.94 21.62
C TRP A 324 13.61 -16.17 22.48
N GLN A 325 13.22 -15.01 22.01
CA GLN A 325 12.36 -14.04 22.65
C GLN A 325 11.38 -13.57 21.58
N ARG A 326 10.11 -13.42 21.97
CA ARG A 326 9.12 -12.86 21.06
C ARG A 326 9.35 -11.36 20.98
N HIS A 327 9.70 -10.89 19.79
CA HIS A 327 9.77 -9.49 19.44
C HIS A 327 8.72 -9.21 18.37
N GLY A 328 8.22 -7.98 18.31
CA GLY A 328 7.22 -7.60 17.34
C GLY A 328 7.05 -6.09 17.30
N ALA A 329 6.53 -5.62 16.17
CA ALA A 329 6.14 -4.24 15.97
C ALA A 329 4.87 -4.20 15.11
N GLU A 330 4.04 -3.19 15.37
CA GLU A 330 2.99 -2.79 14.45
C GLU A 330 3.58 -1.86 13.39
N MET A 331 3.39 -2.22 12.13
CA MET A 331 3.90 -1.46 10.99
C MET A 331 2.75 -0.69 10.35
N CYS A 332 2.87 0.62 10.28
CA CYS A 332 1.87 1.50 9.70
C CYS A 332 2.40 2.08 8.39
N THR A 333 1.72 1.80 7.28
CA THR A 333 1.97 2.43 5.98
C THR A 333 0.91 3.49 5.74
N TYR A 334 1.33 4.70 5.40
CA TYR A 334 0.45 5.80 5.03
C TYR A 334 0.71 6.19 3.58
N THR A 335 -0.29 6.02 2.74
CA THR A 335 -0.29 6.47 1.35
C THR A 335 -1.37 7.51 1.17
N LYS A 336 -1.03 8.65 0.58
CA LYS A 336 -1.96 9.73 0.30
C LYS A 336 -1.84 10.16 -1.15
N ILE A 337 -2.96 10.44 -1.78
CA ILE A 337 -3.02 11.13 -3.07
C ILE A 337 -3.67 12.47 -2.84
N GLU A 338 -2.97 13.53 -3.24
CA GLU A 338 -3.46 14.90 -3.21
C GLU A 338 -3.74 15.36 -4.63
N GLU A 339 -4.95 15.87 -4.83
CA GLU A 339 -5.37 16.56 -6.03
C GLU A 339 -5.43 18.05 -5.70
N SER A 340 -4.65 18.87 -6.38
CA SER A 340 -4.82 20.33 -6.31
C SER A 340 -5.12 20.91 -7.69
N VAL A 341 -6.02 21.89 -7.72
CA VAL A 341 -6.35 22.64 -8.93
C VAL A 341 -5.67 24.01 -8.83
N ASN A 342 -5.17 24.49 -9.96
CA ASN A 342 -4.65 25.86 -10.08
C ASN A 342 -5.78 26.88 -10.20
#